data_AF-A0A2R6JAA3-F1
#
_entry.id   AF-A0A2R6JAA3-F1
#
_cell.length_a   1.000
_cell.length_b   1.000
_cell.length_c   1.000
_cell.angle_alpha   90.00
_cell.angle_beta   90.00
_cell.angle_gamma   90.00
#
_symmetry.space_group_name_H-M   'P 1'
#
loop_
_entity.id
_entity.type
_entity.pdbx_description
1 polymer ?
#
loop_
_entity_poly.entity_id
_entity_poly.type
_entity_poly.pdbx_seq_one_letter_code
_entity_poly.pdbx_strand_id
1 'polypeptide(L)'
;MREFAFELALCAHLEAGFDGIVSRQLGASGSGSRVIDVARIEPGPGFDDRAGLTPETIPDAAIESRVGAGEARYWKDCFDCHPERAREATERAIEIGFFEPERRGGREYVRQVTRYPDDWFGRIVGIENKPDLGSPGDLEDQLRTDASLAMLDEAVLATASYVTGAHLHRIPDEIGVWRFDPGSETREVVREPTPLSPAEPGIEPLDRG
;
A
#
# COMPACT_ATOMS: atom_id res chain seq x y z
N MET A 1 -1.01 -11.96 24.36
CA MET A 1 0.03 -12.05 23.30
C MET A 1 0.50 -10.63 22.98
N ARG A 2 1.77 -10.40 22.63
CA ARG A 2 2.22 -9.05 22.22
C ARG A 2 1.74 -8.75 20.79
N GLU A 3 1.33 -7.52 20.53
CA GLU A 3 0.82 -7.07 19.22
C GLU A 3 1.79 -7.41 18.07
N PHE A 4 3.07 -7.11 18.23
CA PHE A 4 4.10 -7.45 17.25
C PHE A 4 4.21 -8.95 16.92
N ALA A 5 4.08 -9.83 17.93
CA ALA A 5 4.17 -11.27 17.69
C ALA A 5 2.93 -11.79 16.95
N PHE A 6 1.76 -11.19 17.21
CA PHE A 6 0.52 -11.48 16.50
C PHE A 6 0.60 -11.03 15.05
N GLU A 7 1.05 -9.79 14.80
CA GLU A 7 1.27 -9.23 13.46
C GLU A 7 2.18 -10.13 12.62
N LEU A 8 3.35 -10.53 13.16
CA LEU A 8 4.28 -11.41 12.45
C LEU A 8 3.67 -12.78 12.10
N ALA A 9 2.95 -13.40 13.05
CA ALA A 9 2.30 -14.67 12.81
C ALA A 9 1.19 -14.56 11.75
N LEU A 10 0.42 -13.47 11.78
CA LEU A 10 -0.59 -13.20 10.77
C LEU A 10 0.03 -12.98 9.39
N CYS A 11 1.11 -12.19 9.30
CA CYS A 11 1.81 -11.96 8.03
C CYS A 11 2.33 -13.27 7.45
N ALA A 12 2.99 -14.10 8.25
CA ALA A 12 3.48 -15.41 7.79
C ALA A 12 2.33 -16.31 7.29
N HIS A 13 1.19 -16.32 7.99
CA HIS A 13 0.00 -17.05 7.56
C HIS A 13 -0.56 -16.50 6.23
N LEU A 14 -0.61 -15.18 6.06
CA LEU A 14 -1.08 -14.56 4.82
C LEU A 14 -0.13 -14.86 3.66
N GLU A 15 1.18 -14.68 3.83
CA GLU A 15 2.21 -14.95 2.81
C GLU A 15 2.18 -16.42 2.35
N ALA A 16 1.89 -17.36 3.26
CA ALA A 16 1.79 -18.78 2.90
C ALA A 16 0.57 -19.12 2.02
N GLY A 17 -0.50 -18.32 2.10
CA GLY A 17 -1.79 -18.58 1.45
C GLY A 17 -2.18 -17.56 0.38
N PHE A 18 -1.35 -16.55 0.12
CA PHE A 18 -1.67 -15.44 -0.77
C PHE A 18 -0.59 -15.22 -1.82
N ASP A 19 -1.00 -15.35 -3.08
CA ASP A 19 -0.15 -15.10 -4.25
C ASP A 19 -0.18 -13.59 -4.60
N GLY A 20 0.38 -12.76 -3.71
CA GLY A 20 0.43 -11.31 -3.84
C GLY A 20 1.40 -10.67 -2.85
N ILE A 21 1.29 -9.36 -2.62
CA ILE A 21 2.20 -8.65 -1.70
C ILE A 21 1.54 -8.52 -0.32
N VAL A 22 2.29 -8.88 0.73
CA VAL A 22 1.98 -8.52 2.11
C VAL A 22 3.00 -7.48 2.56
N SER A 23 2.56 -6.24 2.76
CA SER A 23 3.39 -5.17 3.30
C SER A 23 3.01 -4.92 4.75
N ARG A 24 3.99 -4.55 5.57
CA ARG A 24 3.76 -4.13 6.96
C ARG A 24 4.01 -2.65 7.08
N GLN A 25 3.23 -1.98 7.93
CA GLN A 25 3.39 -0.57 8.28
C GLN A 25 3.36 0.34 7.04
N LEU A 26 2.28 0.27 6.27
CA LEU A 26 2.10 1.06 5.05
C LEU A 26 1.45 2.41 5.38
N GLY A 27 2.07 3.51 4.96
CA GLY A 27 1.46 4.84 5.07
C GLY A 27 0.18 4.92 4.25
N ALA A 28 -0.92 5.33 4.87
CA ALA A 28 -2.26 5.39 4.28
C ALA A 28 -2.92 6.76 4.52
N SER A 29 -2.17 7.84 4.27
CA SER A 29 -2.70 9.20 4.36
C SER A 29 -2.06 10.14 3.34
N GLY A 30 -2.84 11.12 2.86
CA GLY A 30 -2.35 12.17 1.95
C GLY A 30 -1.67 13.35 2.68
N SER A 31 -2.04 13.62 3.93
CA SER A 31 -1.52 14.73 4.75
C SER A 31 -1.28 14.39 6.23
N GLY A 32 -1.56 13.15 6.63
CA GLY A 32 -1.51 12.68 8.02
C GLY A 32 -0.34 11.75 8.31
N SER A 33 -0.43 11.05 9.45
CA SER A 33 0.52 10.01 9.86
C SER A 33 -0.14 8.64 9.96
N ARG A 34 -1.26 8.41 9.28
CA ARG A 34 -1.96 7.13 9.33
C ARG A 34 -1.10 6.07 8.68
N VAL A 35 -0.82 5.02 9.43
CA VAL A 35 -0.08 3.84 8.99
C VAL A 35 -0.98 2.64 9.25
N ILE A 36 -1.20 1.83 8.22
CA ILE A 36 -1.93 0.56 8.34
C ILE A 36 -0.95 -0.52 8.76
N ASP A 37 -1.37 -1.38 9.67
CA ASP A 37 -0.47 -2.40 10.21
C ASP A 37 0.00 -3.38 9.14
N VAL A 38 -0.94 -3.90 8.35
CA VAL A 38 -0.67 -4.85 7.27
C VAL A 38 -1.52 -4.48 6.05
N ALA A 39 -0.90 -4.39 4.88
CA ALA A 39 -1.58 -4.24 3.61
C ALA A 39 -1.40 -5.52 2.78
N ARG A 40 -2.51 -6.10 2.34
CA ARG A 40 -2.55 -7.21 1.41
C ARG A 40 -2.94 -6.69 0.03
N ILE A 41 -2.03 -6.80 -0.93
CA ILE A 41 -2.15 -6.20 -2.26
C ILE A 41 -2.22 -7.32 -3.31
N GLU A 42 -3.34 -7.42 -4.02
CA GLU A 42 -3.51 -8.38 -5.11
C GLU A 42 -2.63 -8.00 -6.31
N PRO A 43 -2.02 -8.98 -7.00
CA PRO A 43 -1.34 -8.69 -8.25
C PRO A 43 -2.36 -8.28 -9.32
N GLY A 44 -2.04 -7.23 -10.05
CA GLY A 44 -2.80 -6.83 -11.25
C GLY A 44 -2.21 -7.48 -12.52
N PRO A 45 -2.86 -7.30 -13.69
CA PRO A 45 -2.35 -7.83 -14.95
C PRO A 45 -0.93 -7.35 -15.31
N GLY A 46 -0.51 -6.17 -14.85
CA GLY A 46 0.84 -5.62 -15.06
C GLY A 46 1.88 -6.04 -14.01
N PHE A 47 1.56 -6.96 -13.10
CA PHE A 47 2.42 -7.29 -11.96
C PHE A 47 3.80 -7.83 -12.39
N ASP A 48 3.83 -8.78 -13.32
CA ASP A 48 5.07 -9.38 -13.82
C ASP A 48 5.94 -8.34 -14.53
N ASP A 49 5.33 -7.42 -15.29
CA ASP A 49 6.03 -6.31 -15.93
C ASP A 49 6.65 -5.38 -14.88
N ARG A 50 5.94 -5.10 -13.77
CA ARG A 50 6.45 -4.27 -12.67
C ARG A 50 7.60 -4.96 -11.94
N ALA A 51 7.48 -6.27 -11.73
CA ALA A 51 8.51 -7.10 -11.11
C ALA A 51 9.77 -7.20 -11.99
N GLY A 52 9.61 -7.14 -13.32
CA GLY A 52 10.70 -7.17 -14.29
C GLY A 52 11.52 -5.87 -14.41
N LEU A 53 11.08 -4.76 -13.80
CA LEU A 53 11.78 -3.46 -13.87
C LEU A 53 13.06 -3.44 -13.03
N THR A 54 12.88 -3.27 -11.72
CA THR A 54 13.97 -3.14 -10.75
C THR A 54 13.41 -3.43 -9.35
N PRO A 55 14.18 -4.11 -8.48
CA PRO A 55 13.80 -4.33 -7.08
C PRO A 55 13.96 -3.05 -6.22
N GLU A 56 14.63 -2.03 -6.76
CA GLU A 56 14.88 -0.76 -6.07
C GLU A 56 13.67 0.19 -6.15
N THR A 57 13.57 1.12 -5.21
CA THR A 57 12.57 2.19 -5.29
C THR A 57 12.86 3.10 -6.48
N ILE A 58 11.89 3.20 -7.39
CA ILE A 58 11.93 4.11 -8.53
C ILE A 58 11.44 5.48 -8.06
N PRO A 59 12.16 6.59 -8.34
CA PRO A 59 11.68 7.92 -7.98
C PRO A 59 10.34 8.26 -8.64
N ASP A 60 9.38 8.80 -7.88
CA ASP A 60 8.07 9.22 -8.41
C ASP A 60 8.21 10.16 -9.61
N ALA A 61 9.12 11.13 -9.51
CA ALA A 61 9.39 12.08 -10.60
C ALA A 61 9.86 11.40 -11.89
N ALA A 62 10.51 10.23 -11.81
CA ALA A 62 10.91 9.46 -12.98
C ALA A 62 9.71 8.69 -13.59
N ILE A 63 8.84 8.14 -12.75
CA ILE A 63 7.58 7.48 -13.15
C ILE A 63 6.65 8.49 -13.85
N GLU A 64 6.47 9.67 -13.25
CA GLU A 64 5.59 10.75 -13.70
C GLU A 64 6.17 11.56 -14.88
N SER A 65 7.45 11.36 -15.21
CA SER A 65 8.11 12.11 -16.28
C SER A 65 7.52 11.78 -17.66
N ARG A 66 7.77 12.68 -18.62
CA ARG A 66 7.47 12.46 -20.05
C ARG A 66 8.54 11.61 -20.76
N VAL A 67 9.45 10.95 -20.04
CA VAL A 67 10.39 9.98 -20.60
C VAL A 67 9.62 8.69 -20.88
N GLY A 68 9.56 8.26 -22.15
CA GLY A 68 8.92 7.00 -22.54
C GLY A 68 9.94 5.94 -22.94
N ALA A 69 9.45 4.73 -23.23
CA ALA A 69 10.27 3.60 -23.69
C ALA A 69 10.69 3.66 -25.18
N GLY A 70 10.18 4.65 -25.92
CA GLY A 70 10.49 4.89 -27.33
C GLY A 70 11.82 5.60 -27.54
N GLU A 71 11.81 6.67 -28.34
CA GLU A 71 13.01 7.45 -28.62
C GLU A 71 13.55 8.18 -27.38
N ALA A 72 14.87 8.17 -27.22
CA ALA A 72 15.54 8.90 -26.14
C ALA A 72 15.32 10.42 -26.27
N ARG A 73 14.96 11.06 -25.15
CA ARG A 73 14.60 12.48 -25.05
C ARG A 73 15.59 13.23 -24.17
N TYR A 74 15.77 14.52 -24.43
CA TYR A 74 16.61 15.36 -23.58
C TYR A 74 15.94 15.44 -22.19
N TRP A 75 16.62 14.92 -21.16
CA TRP A 75 15.97 14.69 -19.87
C TRP A 75 15.41 15.97 -19.26
N LYS A 76 16.09 17.12 -19.43
CA LYS A 76 15.63 18.43 -18.90
C LYS A 76 14.27 18.86 -19.44
N ASP A 77 13.89 18.37 -20.61
CA ASP A 77 12.61 18.70 -21.23
C ASP A 77 11.51 17.70 -20.85
N CYS A 78 11.72 16.79 -19.89
CA CYS A 78 10.81 15.69 -19.59
C CYS A 78 10.14 15.75 -18.21
N PHE A 79 10.58 16.62 -17.30
CA PHE A 79 10.07 16.67 -15.92
C PHE A 79 9.23 17.93 -15.68
N ASP A 80 8.24 17.81 -14.81
CA ASP A 80 7.42 18.92 -14.31
C ASP A 80 7.73 19.21 -12.83
N CYS A 81 9.02 19.40 -12.53
CA CYS A 81 9.49 19.66 -11.18
C CYS A 81 10.78 20.50 -11.19
N HIS A 82 11.30 20.83 -10.00
CA HIS A 82 12.52 21.62 -9.86
C HIS A 82 13.71 20.92 -10.56
N PRO A 83 14.60 21.65 -11.27
CA PRO A 83 15.69 21.06 -12.05
C PRO A 83 16.63 20.14 -11.26
N GLU A 84 16.87 20.43 -9.98
CA GLU A 84 17.68 19.57 -9.10
C GLU A 84 16.97 18.25 -8.81
N ARG A 85 15.67 18.27 -8.50
CA ARG A 85 14.85 17.06 -8.32
C ARG A 85 14.79 16.23 -9.60
N ALA A 86 14.64 16.89 -10.76
CA ALA A 86 14.66 16.21 -12.06
C ALA A 86 16.01 15.54 -12.33
N ARG A 87 17.11 16.20 -11.95
CA ARG A 87 18.46 15.65 -12.07
C ARG A 87 18.65 14.43 -11.18
N GLU A 88 18.32 14.53 -9.89
CA GLU A 88 18.44 13.43 -8.93
C GLU A 88 17.60 12.22 -9.37
N ALA A 89 16.36 12.47 -9.81
CA ALA A 89 15.48 11.42 -10.32
C ALA A 89 16.07 10.75 -11.58
N THR A 90 16.66 11.54 -12.49
CA THR A 90 17.31 11.01 -13.70
C THR A 90 18.53 10.17 -13.36
N GLU A 91 19.42 10.68 -12.50
CA GLU A 91 20.64 9.97 -12.08
C GLU A 91 20.28 8.66 -11.37
N ARG A 92 19.33 8.69 -10.44
CA ARG A 92 18.86 7.48 -9.75
C ARG A 92 18.16 6.50 -10.69
N ALA A 93 17.31 6.98 -11.61
CA ALA A 93 16.64 6.11 -12.58
C ALA A 93 17.62 5.41 -13.52
N ILE A 94 18.73 6.06 -13.90
CA ILE A 94 19.81 5.43 -14.65
C ILE A 94 20.53 4.38 -13.78
N GLU A 95 20.87 4.73 -12.54
CA GLU A 95 21.57 3.84 -11.61
C GLU A 95 20.83 2.51 -11.39
N ILE A 96 19.51 2.57 -11.22
CA ILE A 96 18.68 1.38 -10.95
C ILE A 96 18.21 0.65 -12.22
N GLY A 97 18.64 1.10 -13.40
CA GLY A 97 18.26 0.49 -14.69
C GLY A 97 16.82 0.78 -15.12
N PHE A 98 16.16 1.80 -14.58
CA PHE A 98 14.85 2.24 -15.07
C PHE A 98 14.98 3.07 -16.35
N PHE A 99 16.03 3.90 -16.44
CA PHE A 99 16.38 4.66 -17.63
C PHE A 99 17.66 4.16 -18.30
N GLU A 100 17.69 4.19 -19.62
CA GLU A 100 18.89 4.04 -20.42
C GLU A 100 19.39 5.41 -20.91
N PRO A 101 20.66 5.77 -20.65
CA PRO A 101 21.25 7.01 -21.13
C PRO A 101 21.82 6.88 -22.54
N GLU A 102 21.72 7.95 -23.32
CA GLU A 102 22.38 8.14 -24.61
C GLU A 102 23.00 9.55 -24.68
N ARG A 103 24.18 9.68 -25.29
CA ARG A 103 24.84 10.98 -25.48
C ARG A 103 24.81 11.40 -26.95
N ARG A 104 24.23 12.58 -27.24
CA ARG A 104 24.21 13.20 -28.57
C ARG A 104 24.69 14.64 -28.49
N GLY A 105 25.77 14.97 -29.19
CA GLY A 105 26.29 16.35 -29.23
C GLY A 105 26.57 16.96 -27.85
N GLY A 106 27.08 16.16 -26.90
CA GLY A 106 27.36 16.59 -25.52
C GLY A 106 26.15 16.66 -24.59
N ARG A 107 24.92 16.48 -25.10
CA ARG A 107 23.69 16.43 -24.30
C ARG A 107 23.34 14.98 -23.93
N GLU A 108 22.74 14.82 -22.76
CA GLU A 108 22.27 13.53 -22.23
C GLU A 108 20.78 13.34 -22.53
N TYR A 109 20.49 12.26 -23.23
CA TYR A 109 19.15 11.83 -23.56
C TYR A 109 18.86 10.56 -22.76
N VAL A 110 17.61 10.34 -22.39
CA VAL A 110 17.19 9.15 -21.67
C VAL A 110 15.92 8.58 -22.28
N ARG A 111 15.75 7.27 -22.17
CA ARG A 111 14.49 6.55 -22.43
C ARG A 111 14.25 5.57 -21.29
N GLN A 112 12.99 5.22 -21.03
CA GLN A 112 12.67 4.10 -20.14
C GLN A 112 13.12 2.78 -20.79
N VAL A 113 13.60 1.82 -19.99
CA VAL A 113 13.92 0.46 -20.49
C VAL A 113 12.66 -0.22 -21.02
N THR A 114 11.58 -0.12 -20.25
CA THR A 114 10.22 -0.47 -20.66
C THR A 114 9.25 0.48 -19.98
N ARG A 115 8.02 0.53 -20.48
CA ARG A 115 7.00 1.41 -19.91
C ARG A 115 6.72 0.99 -18.47
N TYR A 116 6.59 1.96 -17.57
CA TYR A 116 6.01 1.66 -16.25
C TYR A 116 4.59 1.10 -16.46
N PRO A 117 4.28 -0.11 -15.97
CA PRO A 117 3.01 -0.76 -16.28
C PRO A 117 1.84 -0.06 -15.58
N ASP A 118 0.73 0.05 -16.31
CA ASP A 118 -0.58 0.37 -15.74
C ASP A 118 -1.14 -0.88 -15.05
N ASP A 119 -2.09 -0.71 -14.12
CA ASP A 119 -2.84 -1.79 -13.47
C ASP A 119 -1.96 -2.96 -12.95
N TRP A 120 -0.78 -2.66 -12.40
CA TRP A 120 0.15 -3.69 -11.93
C TRP A 120 -0.24 -4.26 -10.55
N PHE A 121 -1.14 -3.60 -9.84
CA PHE A 121 -1.75 -4.08 -8.60
C PHE A 121 -3.27 -4.03 -8.73
N GLY A 122 -3.94 -4.91 -7.98
CA GLY A 122 -5.38 -4.98 -7.85
C GLY A 122 -5.83 -4.47 -6.48
N ARG A 123 -6.73 -5.20 -5.84
CA ARG A 123 -7.32 -4.82 -4.55
C ARG A 123 -6.26 -4.67 -3.46
N ILE A 124 -6.38 -3.61 -2.67
CA ILE A 124 -5.61 -3.36 -1.45
C ILE A 124 -6.53 -3.52 -0.25
N VAL A 125 -6.25 -4.53 0.58
CA VAL A 125 -6.95 -4.77 1.84
C VAL A 125 -6.06 -4.34 3.00
N GLY A 126 -6.53 -3.36 3.78
CA GLY A 126 -5.90 -2.98 5.04
C GLY A 126 -6.32 -3.90 6.17
N ILE A 127 -5.37 -4.30 7.01
CA ILE A 127 -5.61 -5.17 8.14
C ILE A 127 -4.98 -4.54 9.37
N GLU A 128 -5.81 -4.18 10.34
CA GLU A 128 -5.43 -3.64 11.64
C GLU A 128 -5.36 -4.76 12.68
N ASN A 129 -4.27 -4.85 13.41
CA ASN A 129 -4.04 -5.92 14.36
C ASN A 129 -4.46 -5.49 15.77
N LYS A 130 -5.47 -6.17 16.33
CA LYS A 130 -5.79 -6.05 17.76
C LYS A 130 -5.96 -7.40 18.43
N PRO A 131 -4.88 -8.06 18.90
CA PRO A 131 -4.98 -9.40 19.50
C PRO A 131 -5.86 -9.44 20.74
N ASP A 132 -5.86 -8.39 21.56
CA ASP A 132 -6.66 -8.28 22.79
C ASP A 132 -7.70 -7.16 22.70
N LEU A 133 -8.97 -7.53 22.51
CA LEU A 133 -10.11 -6.60 22.52
C LEU A 133 -10.52 -6.17 23.93
N GLY A 134 -9.97 -6.80 24.98
CA GLY A 134 -10.15 -6.34 26.36
C GLY A 134 -9.43 -5.02 26.64
N SER A 135 -8.41 -4.69 25.84
CA SER A 135 -7.62 -3.46 25.95
C SER A 135 -7.55 -2.73 24.59
N PRO A 136 -8.69 -2.24 24.07
CA PRO A 136 -8.78 -1.78 22.67
C PRO A 136 -8.01 -0.48 22.39
N GLY A 137 -7.75 0.35 23.40
CA GLY A 137 -7.16 1.67 23.18
C GLY A 137 -8.01 2.50 22.21
N ASP A 138 -7.36 3.14 21.25
CA ASP A 138 -8.01 4.02 20.25
C ASP A 138 -8.55 3.27 19.02
N LEU A 139 -8.68 1.94 19.09
CA LEU A 139 -9.09 1.08 17.97
C LEU A 139 -10.37 1.56 17.28
N GLU A 140 -11.40 1.94 18.06
CA GLU A 140 -12.67 2.37 17.47
C GLU A 140 -12.51 3.60 16.57
N ASP A 141 -11.73 4.58 17.04
CA ASP A 141 -11.49 5.82 16.29
C ASP A 141 -10.61 5.58 15.07
N GLN A 142 -9.62 4.67 15.17
CA GLN A 142 -8.80 4.23 14.04
C GLN A 142 -9.66 3.57 12.96
N LEU A 143 -10.49 2.59 13.33
CA LEU A 143 -11.34 1.88 12.37
C LEU A 143 -12.41 2.79 11.74
N ARG A 144 -12.93 3.75 12.51
CA ARG A 144 -13.83 4.78 11.99
C ARG A 144 -13.12 5.68 10.99
N THR A 145 -11.87 6.03 11.26
CA THR A 145 -11.03 6.83 10.35
C THR A 145 -10.77 6.07 9.06
N ASP A 146 -10.42 4.78 9.13
CA ASP A 146 -10.19 3.96 7.94
C ASP A 146 -11.44 3.85 7.06
N ALA A 147 -12.61 3.60 7.69
CA ALA A 147 -13.89 3.56 6.99
C ALA A 147 -14.26 4.91 6.36
N SER A 148 -13.97 6.03 7.04
CA SER A 148 -14.34 7.37 6.59
C SER A 148 -13.40 7.91 5.50
N LEU A 149 -12.10 7.65 5.63
CA LEU A 149 -11.09 8.04 4.63
C LEU A 149 -11.21 7.19 3.37
N ALA A 150 -11.61 5.91 3.50
CA ALA A 150 -11.83 5.00 2.39
C ALA A 150 -10.60 4.85 1.44
N MET A 151 -9.37 4.99 1.96
CA MET A 151 -8.14 4.97 1.14
C MET A 151 -7.77 3.60 0.55
N LEU A 152 -8.39 2.53 1.06
CA LEU A 152 -8.15 1.15 0.67
C LEU A 152 -9.45 0.58 0.11
N ASP A 153 -9.37 -0.49 -0.68
CA ASP A 153 -10.58 -1.12 -1.22
C ASP A 153 -11.41 -1.81 -0.12
N GLU A 154 -10.74 -2.37 0.89
CA GLU A 154 -11.36 -3.00 2.05
C GLU A 154 -10.49 -2.80 3.30
N ALA A 155 -11.12 -2.85 4.47
CA ALA A 155 -10.42 -2.81 5.75
C ALA A 155 -10.94 -3.90 6.70
N VAL A 156 -10.02 -4.48 7.47
CA VAL A 156 -10.26 -5.63 8.35
C VAL A 156 -9.61 -5.41 9.70
N LEU A 157 -10.31 -5.76 10.78
CA LEU A 157 -9.72 -5.96 12.10
C LEU A 157 -9.35 -7.44 12.28
N ALA A 158 -8.09 -7.73 12.55
CA ALA A 158 -7.61 -9.06 12.92
C ALA A 158 -7.38 -9.17 14.45
N THR A 159 -7.98 -10.18 15.09
CA THR A 159 -7.89 -10.35 16.55
C THR A 159 -7.71 -11.81 16.98
N ALA A 160 -7.05 -12.04 18.12
CA ALA A 160 -7.03 -13.35 18.79
C ALA A 160 -8.19 -13.52 19.78
N SER A 161 -8.86 -12.41 20.13
CA SER A 161 -9.95 -12.41 21.09
C SER A 161 -11.19 -13.09 20.54
N TYR A 162 -11.98 -13.70 21.43
CA TYR A 162 -13.33 -14.12 21.07
C TYR A 162 -14.18 -12.87 20.80
N VAL A 163 -14.80 -12.84 19.61
CA VAL A 163 -15.61 -11.69 19.17
C VAL A 163 -17.04 -11.88 19.64
N THR A 164 -17.56 -10.91 20.40
CA THR A 164 -18.93 -10.90 20.89
C THR A 164 -19.77 -9.91 20.10
N GLY A 165 -21.10 -9.99 20.20
CA GLY A 165 -21.99 -8.98 19.60
C GLY A 165 -21.71 -7.55 20.11
N ALA A 166 -21.32 -7.40 21.38
CA ALA A 166 -20.94 -6.10 21.94
C ALA A 166 -19.64 -5.54 21.34
N HIS A 167 -18.70 -6.41 20.95
CA HIS A 167 -17.51 -5.99 20.20
C HIS A 167 -17.91 -5.53 18.80
N LEU A 168 -18.73 -6.31 18.08
CA LEU A 168 -19.16 -5.98 16.73
C LEU A 168 -19.92 -4.65 16.65
N HIS A 169 -20.76 -4.33 17.65
CA HIS A 169 -21.49 -3.05 17.72
C HIS A 169 -20.59 -1.80 17.83
N ARG A 170 -19.32 -1.95 18.21
CA ARG A 170 -18.36 -0.83 18.30
C ARG A 170 -17.51 -0.70 17.04
N ILE A 171 -17.52 -1.70 16.17
CA ILE A 171 -16.73 -1.71 14.95
C ILE A 171 -17.64 -1.25 13.80
N PRO A 172 -17.23 -0.25 12.98
CA PRO A 172 -18.04 0.18 11.83
C PRO A 172 -18.45 -1.00 10.95
N ASP A 173 -19.64 -0.94 10.37
CA ASP A 173 -20.23 -2.09 9.66
C ASP A 173 -19.45 -2.46 8.40
N GLU A 174 -18.74 -1.50 7.82
CA GLU A 174 -17.89 -1.66 6.64
C GLU A 174 -16.65 -2.52 6.94
N ILE A 175 -16.19 -2.52 8.18
CA ILE A 175 -14.94 -3.16 8.58
C ILE A 175 -15.15 -4.67 8.77
N GLY A 176 -14.39 -5.47 8.03
CA GLY A 176 -14.33 -6.91 8.20
C GLY A 176 -13.72 -7.28 9.55
N VAL A 177 -14.04 -8.46 10.07
CA VAL A 177 -13.48 -8.94 11.34
C VAL A 177 -12.99 -10.37 11.15
N TRP A 178 -11.67 -10.55 11.34
CA TRP A 178 -11.03 -11.85 11.35
C TRP A 178 -10.63 -12.22 12.77
N ARG A 179 -10.97 -13.45 13.16
CA ARG A 179 -10.39 -14.07 14.33
C ARG A 179 -9.24 -14.96 13.88
N PHE A 180 -8.04 -14.70 14.38
CA PHE A 180 -6.85 -15.45 14.05
C PHE A 180 -6.24 -16.06 15.31
N ASP A 181 -5.96 -17.37 15.28
CA ASP A 181 -5.23 -18.07 16.33
C ASP A 181 -3.83 -18.42 15.83
N PRO A 182 -2.78 -17.69 16.29
CA PRO A 182 -1.40 -17.97 15.91
C PRO A 182 -0.89 -19.34 16.35
N GLY A 183 -1.50 -19.96 17.37
CA GLY A 183 -1.07 -21.28 17.85
C GLY A 183 -1.47 -22.43 16.93
N SER A 184 -2.61 -22.29 16.26
CA SER A 184 -3.12 -23.26 15.29
C SER A 184 -3.00 -22.80 13.83
N GLU A 185 -2.51 -21.57 13.61
CA GLU A 185 -2.44 -20.89 12.31
C GLU A 185 -3.79 -20.88 11.58
N THR A 186 -4.88 -20.78 12.33
CA THR A 186 -6.24 -20.76 11.79
C THR A 186 -6.82 -19.36 11.79
N ARG A 187 -7.42 -18.99 10.67
CA ARG A 187 -8.15 -17.72 10.48
C ARG A 187 -9.61 -18.01 10.20
N GLU A 188 -10.47 -17.46 11.04
CA GLU A 188 -11.93 -17.46 10.90
C GLU A 188 -12.41 -16.07 10.49
N VAL A 189 -13.30 -16.00 9.50
CA VAL A 189 -13.98 -14.74 9.15
C VAL A 189 -15.24 -14.63 10.00
N VAL A 190 -15.24 -13.68 10.93
CA VAL A 190 -16.39 -13.39 11.81
C VAL A 190 -17.38 -12.46 11.11
N ARG A 191 -16.87 -11.50 10.33
CA ARG A 191 -17.64 -10.60 9.47
C ARG A 191 -16.85 -10.32 8.20
N GLU A 192 -17.47 -10.45 7.05
CA GLU A 192 -16.86 -10.05 5.78
C GLU A 192 -16.73 -8.51 5.71
N PRO A 193 -15.63 -7.97 5.17
CA PRO A 193 -15.54 -6.54 4.90
C PRO A 193 -16.53 -6.12 3.81
N THR A 194 -17.00 -4.89 3.89
CA THR A 194 -17.74 -4.25 2.79
C THR A 194 -16.75 -3.42 1.97
N PRO A 195 -16.82 -3.47 0.62
CA PRO A 195 -15.99 -2.62 -0.22
C PRO A 195 -16.16 -1.14 0.11
N LEU A 196 -15.03 -0.45 0.25
CA LEU A 196 -14.93 1.00 0.38
C LEU A 196 -14.81 1.64 -1.01
N SER A 197 -14.85 2.96 -1.09
CA SER A 197 -14.83 3.72 -2.36
C SER A 197 -13.58 4.60 -2.49
N PRO A 198 -12.38 4.03 -2.71
CA PRO A 198 -11.12 4.78 -2.77
C PRO A 198 -10.99 5.75 -3.95
N ALA A 199 -11.84 5.60 -4.97
CA ALA A 199 -11.92 6.54 -6.08
C ALA A 199 -12.80 7.77 -5.78
N GLU A 200 -13.54 7.76 -4.67
CA GLU A 200 -14.38 8.87 -4.24
C GLU A 200 -13.69 9.66 -3.12
N PRO A 201 -13.96 10.97 -2.98
CA PRO A 201 -13.41 11.74 -1.86
C PRO A 201 -13.84 11.17 -0.51
N GLY A 202 -12.85 10.79 0.32
CA GLY A 202 -13.07 10.42 1.71
C GLY A 202 -13.24 11.64 2.65
N ILE A 203 -13.64 11.36 3.89
CA ILE A 203 -13.76 12.36 4.96
C ILE A 203 -12.76 12.01 6.04
N GLU A 204 -11.86 12.93 6.37
CA GLU A 204 -10.98 12.81 7.54
C GLU A 204 -11.75 13.25 8.79
N PRO A 205 -12.05 12.33 9.74
CA PRO A 205 -12.64 12.73 11.01
C PRO A 205 -11.59 13.48 11.83
N LEU A 206 -11.80 14.77 12.06
CA LEU A 206 -11.00 15.52 13.03
C LEU A 206 -11.46 15.15 14.45
N ASP A 207 -10.54 15.26 15.41
CA ASP A 207 -10.80 14.96 16.82
C ASP A 207 -12.17 15.47 17.27
N ARG A 208 -12.92 14.60 17.96
CA ARG A 208 -14.07 15.04 18.74
C ARG A 208 -13.51 15.81 19.93
N GLY A 209 -13.64 17.14 19.88
CA GLY A 209 -13.34 18.02 21.02
C GLY A 209 -14.13 17.69 22.28
#